data_AF-K7FSC3-F1
#
_entry.id   AF-K7FSC3-F1
#
_cell.length_a   1.000
_cell.length_b   1.000
_cell.length_c   1.000
_cell.angle_alpha   90.00
_cell.angle_beta   90.00
_cell.angle_gamma   90.00
#
_symmetry.space_group_name_H-M   'P 1'
#
loop_
_entity.id
_entity.type
_entity.pdbx_description
1 polymer ?
#
loop_
_entity_poly.entity_id
_entity_poly.type
_entity_poly.pdbx_seq_one_letter_code
_entity_poly.pdbx_strand_id
1 'polypeptide(L)'
;NTLVFIAFTYGFSPLLKTLTESVSTDTIYAMSVFMLLGHLIFFDYGANAAIVSSTLSLNMAIFASVCLASRLPRALHTFATVTFAIQIFALWPMLQKKLKARTPCCYVGVTLLFALAALAGLLTLSGVAALLFSLLLVSISFLCPYCLLRLQLHKDNIHGPWDEAEIKDDLSKFLM
;
A
#
# COMPACT_ATOMS: atom_id res chain seq x y z
N ASN A 1 0.30 -24.52 -19.81
CA ASN A 1 0.05 -23.89 -18.50
C ASN A 1 -0.75 -22.60 -18.57
N THR A 2 -0.39 -21.64 -19.41
CA THR A 2 -1.11 -20.35 -19.57
C THR A 2 -2.54 -20.49 -20.12
N LEU A 3 -2.79 -21.45 -21.01
CA LEU A 3 -4.13 -21.74 -21.55
C LEU A 3 -5.13 -22.18 -20.48
N VAL A 4 -4.68 -22.89 -19.44
CA VAL A 4 -5.54 -23.34 -18.33
C VAL A 4 -5.98 -22.14 -17.49
N PHE A 5 -5.08 -21.21 -17.20
CA PHE A 5 -5.42 -19.96 -16.51
C PHE A 5 -6.40 -19.12 -17.32
N ILE A 6 -6.17 -18.95 -18.63
CA ILE A 6 -7.08 -18.19 -19.49
C ILE A 6 -8.47 -18.84 -19.54
N ALA A 7 -8.55 -20.16 -19.73
CA ALA A 7 -9.82 -20.88 -19.77
C ALA A 7 -10.57 -20.80 -18.43
N PHE A 8 -9.85 -20.91 -17.31
CA PHE A 8 -10.44 -20.81 -15.98
C PHE A 8 -10.95 -19.39 -15.70
N THR A 9 -10.17 -18.35 -16.01
CA THR A 9 -10.58 -16.95 -15.87
C THR A 9 -11.76 -16.61 -16.78
N TYR A 10 -11.80 -17.14 -18.00
CA TYR A 10 -12.90 -16.93 -18.94
C TYR A 10 -14.18 -17.65 -18.49
N GLY A 11 -14.06 -18.87 -17.93
CA GLY A 11 -15.19 -19.61 -17.35
C GLY A 11 -15.72 -19.01 -16.06
N PHE A 12 -14.85 -18.41 -15.24
CA PHE A 12 -15.26 -17.69 -14.02
C PHE A 12 -15.76 -16.27 -14.28
N SER A 13 -15.48 -15.67 -15.44
CA SER A 13 -15.98 -14.35 -15.81
C SER A 13 -17.52 -14.23 -15.76
N PRO A 14 -18.32 -15.15 -16.35
CA PRO A 14 -19.76 -15.13 -16.19
C PRO A 14 -20.20 -15.41 -14.75
N LEU A 15 -19.53 -16.32 -14.01
CA LEU A 15 -19.85 -16.58 -12.60
C LEU A 15 -19.64 -15.35 -11.70
N LEU A 16 -18.51 -14.65 -11.85
CA LEU A 16 -18.23 -13.40 -11.16
C LEU A 16 -19.23 -12.33 -11.56
N LYS A 17 -19.59 -12.24 -12.84
CA LYS A 17 -20.59 -11.28 -13.33
C LYS A 17 -21.97 -11.56 -12.72
N THR A 18 -22.45 -12.80 -12.72
CA THR A 18 -23.78 -13.17 -12.19
C THR A 18 -23.84 -13.07 -10.65
N LEU A 19 -22.77 -13.40 -9.93
CA LEU A 19 -22.68 -13.21 -8.47
C LEU A 19 -22.63 -11.72 -8.08
N THR A 20 -22.11 -10.87 -8.95
CA THR A 20 -21.93 -9.43 -8.68
C THR A 20 -23.05 -8.58 -9.30
N GLU A 21 -23.93 -9.17 -10.12
CA GLU A 21 -25.08 -8.50 -10.74
C GLU A 21 -26.16 -8.12 -9.71
N SER A 22 -26.32 -8.91 -8.65
CA SER A 22 -27.23 -8.61 -7.53
C SER A 22 -26.67 -7.57 -6.55
N VAL A 23 -25.41 -7.18 -6.70
CA VAL A 23 -24.72 -6.23 -5.82
C VAL A 23 -24.69 -4.86 -6.50
N SER A 24 -25.19 -3.83 -5.81
CA SER A 24 -25.16 -2.46 -6.33
C SER A 24 -23.73 -2.03 -6.68
N THR A 25 -23.61 -1.21 -7.72
CA THR A 25 -22.31 -0.65 -8.12
C THR A 25 -21.69 0.17 -6.97
N ASP A 26 -22.52 0.85 -6.18
CA ASP A 26 -22.09 1.67 -5.04
C ASP A 26 -21.47 0.83 -3.93
N THR A 27 -22.03 -0.35 -3.65
CA THR A 27 -21.49 -1.25 -2.63
C THR A 27 -20.19 -1.89 -3.07
N ILE A 28 -19.97 -2.11 -4.37
CA ILE A 28 -18.69 -2.60 -4.88
C ILE A 28 -17.59 -1.56 -4.75
N TYR A 29 -17.90 -0.30 -5.06
CA TYR A 29 -16.95 0.78 -4.82
C TYR A 29 -16.64 0.91 -3.32
N ALA A 30 -17.66 0.88 -2.46
CA ALA A 30 -17.48 0.92 -1.01
C ALA A 30 -16.62 -0.24 -0.51
N MET A 31 -16.94 -1.49 -0.88
CA MET A 31 -16.18 -2.67 -0.47
C MET A 31 -14.76 -2.65 -1.00
N SER A 32 -14.53 -2.18 -2.23
CA SER A 32 -13.18 -2.06 -2.79
C SER A 32 -12.36 -1.02 -2.03
N VAL A 33 -12.96 0.11 -1.65
CA VAL A 33 -12.30 1.14 -0.82
C VAL A 33 -11.94 0.57 0.54
N PHE A 34 -12.87 -0.10 1.24
CA PHE A 34 -12.57 -0.72 2.54
C PHE A 34 -11.48 -1.78 2.46
N MET A 35 -11.45 -2.57 1.38
CA MET A 35 -10.43 -3.61 1.19
C MET A 35 -9.07 -3.02 0.82
N LEU A 36 -9.01 -1.93 0.05
CA LEU A 36 -7.76 -1.18 -0.16
C LEU A 36 -7.27 -0.52 1.13
N LEU A 37 -8.17 0.06 1.95
CA LEU A 37 -7.80 0.57 3.27
C LEU A 37 -7.28 -0.53 4.19
N GLY A 38 -7.93 -1.69 4.19
CA GLY A 38 -7.45 -2.87 4.89
C GLY A 38 -6.07 -3.32 4.41
N HIS A 39 -5.83 -3.35 3.10
CA HIS A 39 -4.51 -3.61 2.54
C HIS A 39 -3.47 -2.66 3.13
N LEU A 40 -3.73 -1.35 3.17
CA LEU A 40 -2.85 -0.35 3.78
C LEU A 40 -2.61 -0.59 5.28
N ILE A 41 -3.62 -0.97 6.05
CA ILE A 41 -3.48 -1.19 7.51
C ILE A 41 -2.66 -2.46 7.80
N PHE A 42 -2.91 -3.54 7.08
CA PHE A 42 -2.32 -4.84 7.33
C PHE A 42 -0.99 -5.08 6.59
N PHE A 43 -0.56 -4.13 5.75
CA PHE A 43 0.67 -4.26 4.98
C PHE A 43 1.91 -4.18 5.86
N ASP A 44 2.88 -5.05 5.57
CA ASP A 44 4.16 -5.09 6.27
C ASP A 44 5.13 -4.03 5.72
N TYR A 45 5.12 -2.87 6.37
CA TYR A 45 6.06 -1.78 6.12
C TYR A 45 7.45 -2.00 6.76
N GLY A 46 7.68 -3.12 7.45
CA GLY A 46 8.92 -3.41 8.17
C GLY A 46 8.88 -3.04 9.66
N ALA A 47 7.69 -2.80 10.22
CA ALA A 47 7.48 -2.67 11.65
C ALA A 47 7.05 -4.04 12.23
N ASN A 48 7.72 -4.50 13.29
CA ASN A 48 7.36 -5.72 14.02
C ASN A 48 6.08 -5.51 14.83
N ALA A 49 4.95 -5.32 14.16
CA ALA A 49 3.64 -5.14 14.78
C ALA A 49 2.81 -6.43 14.62
N ALA A 50 2.22 -6.90 15.73
CA ALA A 50 1.44 -8.15 15.77
C ALA A 50 0.19 -8.14 14.86
N ILE A 51 -0.23 -6.97 14.41
CA ILE A 51 -1.43 -6.78 13.58
C ILE A 51 -1.11 -7.05 12.09
N VAL A 52 0.16 -7.05 11.69
CA VAL A 52 0.58 -7.09 10.29
C VAL A 52 0.56 -8.52 9.74
N SER A 53 -0.10 -8.73 8.60
CA SER A 53 -0.12 -10.01 7.89
C SER A 53 -0.02 -9.81 6.38
N SER A 54 1.13 -10.20 5.82
CA SER A 54 1.41 -10.07 4.38
C SER A 54 0.38 -10.81 3.51
N THR A 55 -0.09 -11.98 3.95
CA THR A 55 -1.06 -12.78 3.19
C THR A 55 -2.44 -12.14 3.22
N LEU A 56 -2.88 -11.66 4.38
CA LEU A 56 -4.18 -11.00 4.54
C LEU A 56 -4.21 -9.70 3.73
N SER A 57 -3.18 -8.87 3.85
CA SER A 57 -3.04 -7.63 3.10
C SER A 57 -3.10 -7.87 1.58
N LEU A 58 -2.39 -8.88 1.07
CA LEU A 58 -2.37 -9.21 -0.35
C LEU A 58 -3.75 -9.71 -0.83
N ASN A 59 -4.41 -10.57 -0.05
CA ASN A 59 -5.75 -11.07 -0.36
C ASN A 59 -6.78 -9.93 -0.45
N MET A 60 -6.71 -8.94 0.45
CA MET A 60 -7.58 -7.77 0.40
C MET A 60 -7.35 -6.93 -0.86
N ALA A 61 -6.09 -6.69 -1.25
CA ALA A 61 -5.77 -5.95 -2.47
C ALA A 61 -6.24 -6.65 -3.74
N ILE A 62 -6.06 -7.98 -3.83
CA ILE A 62 -6.56 -8.77 -4.96
C ILE A 62 -8.08 -8.73 -5.02
N PHE A 63 -8.76 -8.92 -3.88
CA PHE A 63 -10.22 -8.87 -3.82
C PHE A 63 -10.76 -7.51 -4.29
N ALA A 64 -10.20 -6.40 -3.80
CA ALA A 64 -10.57 -5.06 -4.25
C ALA A 64 -10.37 -4.88 -5.76
N SER A 65 -9.23 -5.35 -6.29
CA SER A 65 -8.89 -5.25 -7.71
C SER A 65 -9.86 -6.06 -8.58
N VAL A 66 -10.27 -7.25 -8.15
CA VAL A 66 -11.27 -8.08 -8.84
C VAL A 66 -12.66 -7.43 -8.79
N CYS A 67 -13.05 -6.87 -7.64
CA CYS A 67 -14.30 -6.13 -7.48
C CYS A 67 -14.38 -4.95 -8.46
N LEU A 68 -13.32 -4.13 -8.56
CA LEU A 68 -13.21 -3.06 -9.56
C LEU A 68 -13.23 -3.62 -11.00
N ALA A 69 -12.46 -4.67 -11.28
CA ALA A 69 -12.34 -5.26 -12.61
C ALA A 69 -13.65 -5.87 -13.14
N SER A 70 -14.53 -6.32 -12.24
CA SER A 70 -15.84 -6.88 -12.56
C SER A 70 -16.78 -5.87 -13.25
N ARG A 71 -16.54 -4.57 -13.06
CA ARG A 71 -17.34 -3.49 -13.64
C ARG A 71 -16.84 -3.02 -15.01
N LEU A 72 -15.70 -3.53 -15.48
CA LEU A 72 -15.21 -3.19 -16.81
C LEU A 72 -15.98 -3.99 -17.88
N PRO A 73 -16.47 -3.34 -18.95
CA PRO A 73 -17.36 -3.97 -19.93
C PRO A 73 -16.66 -4.96 -20.86
N ARG A 74 -15.33 -4.90 -20.98
CA ARG A 74 -14.54 -5.71 -21.94
C ARG A 74 -13.58 -6.62 -21.19
N ALA A 75 -13.60 -7.91 -21.53
CA ALA A 75 -12.75 -8.93 -20.90
C ALA A 75 -11.24 -8.61 -20.95
N LEU A 76 -10.78 -7.96 -22.04
CA LEU A 76 -9.38 -7.51 -22.17
C LEU A 76 -8.99 -6.49 -21.09
N HIS A 77 -9.89 -5.55 -20.78
CA HIS A 77 -9.62 -4.53 -19.78
C HIS A 77 -9.62 -5.14 -18.38
N THR A 78 -10.57 -6.02 -18.07
CA THR A 78 -10.61 -6.79 -16.81
C THR A 78 -9.32 -7.60 -16.61
N PHE A 79 -8.86 -8.31 -17.64
CA PHE A 79 -7.61 -9.08 -17.58
C PHE A 79 -6.39 -8.19 -17.34
N ALA A 80 -6.28 -7.08 -18.07
CA ALA A 80 -5.20 -6.12 -17.91
C ALA A 80 -5.20 -5.51 -16.50
N THR A 81 -6.36 -5.11 -15.98
CA THR A 81 -6.49 -4.55 -14.62
C THR A 81 -6.06 -5.54 -13.55
N VAL A 82 -6.49 -6.80 -13.61
CA VAL A 82 -6.12 -7.82 -12.60
C VAL A 82 -4.63 -8.18 -12.70
N THR A 83 -4.08 -8.28 -13.91
CA THR A 83 -2.65 -8.58 -14.11
C THR A 83 -1.78 -7.43 -13.61
N PHE A 84 -2.17 -6.20 -13.90
CA PHE A 84 -1.48 -5.01 -13.41
C PHE A 84 -1.58 -4.87 -11.89
N ALA A 85 -2.74 -5.21 -11.31
CA ALA A 85 -2.91 -5.25 -9.86
C ALA A 85 -1.96 -6.25 -9.20
N ILE A 86 -1.78 -7.46 -9.74
CA ILE A 86 -0.81 -8.43 -9.23
C ILE A 86 0.62 -7.86 -9.32
N GLN A 87 0.95 -7.20 -10.43
CA GLN A 87 2.26 -6.58 -10.62
C GLN A 87 2.56 -5.51 -9.56
N ILE A 88 1.58 -4.65 -9.26
CA ILE A 88 1.72 -3.55 -8.29
C ILE A 88 1.65 -4.05 -6.84
N PHE A 89 0.69 -4.89 -6.49
CA PHE A 89 0.45 -5.26 -5.09
C PHE A 89 1.30 -6.44 -4.61
N ALA A 90 1.77 -7.31 -5.50
CA ALA A 90 2.59 -8.46 -5.13
C ALA A 90 4.04 -8.30 -5.60
N LEU A 91 4.27 -8.08 -6.89
CA LEU A 91 5.62 -8.15 -7.45
C LEU A 91 6.48 -6.93 -7.08
N TRP A 92 5.89 -5.73 -7.16
CA TRP A 92 6.57 -4.48 -6.82
C TRP A 92 7.08 -4.42 -5.38
N PRO A 93 6.29 -4.72 -4.32
CA PRO A 93 6.81 -4.68 -2.95
C PRO A 93 7.90 -5.73 -2.70
N MET A 94 7.84 -6.91 -3.35
CA MET A 94 8.93 -7.89 -3.27
C MET A 94 10.21 -7.37 -3.93
N LEU A 95 10.08 -6.70 -5.09
CA LEU A 95 11.20 -6.05 -5.76
C LEU A 95 11.81 -4.96 -4.89
N GLN A 96 10.98 -4.11 -4.27
CA GLN A 96 11.42 -3.06 -3.37
C GLN A 96 12.16 -3.60 -2.14
N LYS A 97 11.64 -4.67 -1.50
CA LYS A 97 12.31 -5.32 -0.36
C LYS A 97 13.70 -5.85 -0.77
N LYS A 98 13.82 -6.50 -1.93
CA LYS A 98 15.11 -6.98 -2.47
C LYS A 98 16.05 -5.85 -2.85
N LEU A 99 15.54 -4.79 -3.47
CA LEU A 99 16.34 -3.63 -3.89
C LEU A 99 16.88 -2.88 -2.67
N LYS A 100 16.05 -2.64 -1.67
CA LYS A 100 16.45 -2.02 -0.39
C LYS A 100 17.57 -2.81 0.30
N ALA A 101 17.51 -4.14 0.26
CA ALA A 101 18.53 -5.00 0.87
C ALA A 101 19.87 -5.01 0.12
N ARG A 102 19.88 -4.74 -1.20
CA ARG A 102 21.10 -4.75 -2.02
C ARG A 102 21.72 -3.36 -2.18
N THR A 103 20.90 -2.35 -2.50
CA THR A 103 21.35 -0.99 -2.85
C THR A 103 20.37 0.08 -2.33
N PRO A 104 20.64 0.66 -1.15
CA PRO A 104 19.70 1.61 -0.53
C PRO A 104 19.55 2.92 -1.32
N CYS A 105 20.61 3.42 -1.97
CA CYS A 105 20.55 4.65 -2.75
C CYS A 105 19.65 4.49 -4.00
N CYS A 106 19.77 3.37 -4.71
CA CYS A 106 18.91 3.08 -5.86
C CYS A 106 17.44 2.94 -5.45
N TYR A 107 17.19 2.35 -4.29
CA TYR A 107 15.83 2.27 -3.73
C TYR A 107 15.21 3.65 -3.55
N VAL A 108 15.93 4.62 -2.97
CA VAL A 108 15.45 6.01 -2.80
C VAL A 108 15.20 6.69 -4.14
N GLY A 109 16.08 6.51 -5.12
CA GLY A 109 15.89 7.07 -6.46
C GLY A 109 14.65 6.51 -7.15
N VAL A 110 14.44 5.19 -7.07
CA VAL A 110 13.27 4.51 -7.68
C VAL A 110 11.96 4.91 -7.00
N THR A 111 11.93 5.03 -5.67
CA THR A 111 10.71 5.47 -4.96
C THR A 111 10.37 6.91 -5.28
N LEU A 112 11.36 7.80 -5.35
CA LEU A 112 11.17 9.21 -5.68
C LEU A 112 10.70 9.39 -7.12
N LEU A 113 11.30 8.67 -8.08
CA LEU A 113 10.85 8.64 -9.47
C LEU A 113 9.39 8.20 -9.58
N PHE A 114 9.01 7.12 -8.87
CA PHE A 114 7.65 6.60 -8.90
C PHE A 114 6.65 7.59 -8.28
N ALA A 115 7.02 8.25 -7.18
CA ALA A 115 6.19 9.27 -6.56
C ALA A 115 5.98 10.49 -7.47
N LEU A 116 7.02 10.96 -8.15
CA LEU A 116 6.93 12.04 -9.13
C LEU A 116 6.08 11.66 -10.33
N ALA A 117 6.23 10.44 -10.85
CA ALA A 117 5.41 9.93 -11.95
C ALA A 117 3.91 9.86 -11.56
N ALA A 118 3.62 9.39 -10.35
CA ALA A 118 2.25 9.37 -9.82
C ALA A 118 1.66 10.78 -9.67
N LEU A 119 2.45 11.74 -9.16
CA LEU A 119 2.02 13.14 -9.03
C LEU A 119 1.77 13.78 -10.40
N ALA A 120 2.66 13.58 -11.37
CA ALA A 120 2.50 14.06 -12.74
C ALA A 120 1.24 13.47 -13.39
N GLY A 121 0.98 12.17 -13.18
CA GLY A 121 -0.24 11.50 -13.63
C GLY A 121 -1.50 12.06 -12.99
N LEU A 122 -1.49 12.38 -11.69
CA LEU A 122 -2.66 12.99 -11.04
C LEU A 122 -2.90 14.43 -11.51
N LEU A 123 -1.84 15.19 -11.80
CA LEU A 123 -1.96 16.56 -12.31
C LEU A 123 -2.68 16.62 -13.67
N THR A 124 -2.55 15.59 -14.51
CA THR A 124 -3.27 15.53 -15.80
C THR A 124 -4.76 15.22 -15.63
N LEU A 125 -5.16 14.56 -14.54
CA LEU A 125 -6.57 14.28 -14.23
C LEU A 125 -7.24 15.44 -13.47
N SER A 126 -6.63 15.91 -12.38
CA SER A 126 -7.19 16.94 -11.50
C SER A 126 -6.12 17.57 -10.61
N GLY A 127 -6.05 18.90 -10.64
CA GLY A 127 -5.18 19.66 -9.74
C GLY A 127 -5.52 19.46 -8.26
N VAL A 128 -6.80 19.26 -7.92
CA VAL A 128 -7.23 19.01 -6.53
C VAL A 128 -6.75 17.64 -6.06
N ALA A 129 -6.87 16.60 -6.89
CA ALA A 129 -6.39 15.27 -6.55
C ALA A 129 -4.87 15.28 -6.35
N ALA A 130 -4.13 15.97 -7.23
CA ALA A 130 -2.68 16.11 -7.10
C ALA A 130 -2.27 16.84 -5.81
N LEU A 131 -2.97 17.93 -5.45
CA LEU A 131 -2.75 18.65 -4.19
C LEU A 131 -2.97 17.75 -2.97
N LEU A 132 -4.09 17.03 -2.91
CA LEU A 132 -4.38 16.11 -1.82
C LEU A 132 -3.34 14.99 -1.70
N PHE A 133 -2.92 14.43 -2.83
CA PHE A 133 -1.90 13.38 -2.87
C PHE A 133 -0.52 13.90 -2.42
N SER A 134 -0.13 15.10 -2.86
CA SER A 134 1.11 15.76 -2.43
C SER A 134 1.11 16.04 -0.94
N LEU A 135 0.00 16.57 -0.40
CA LEU A 135 -0.16 16.84 1.04
C LEU A 135 -0.06 15.56 1.88
N LEU A 136 -0.67 14.47 1.40
CA LEU A 136 -0.58 13.16 2.04
C LEU A 136 0.87 12.63 2.04
N LEU A 137 1.58 12.71 0.92
CA LEU A 137 3.00 12.31 0.83
C LEU A 137 3.87 13.10 1.81
N VAL A 138 3.76 14.43 1.82
CA VAL A 138 4.53 15.28 2.75
C VAL A 138 4.17 14.96 4.20
N SER A 139 2.90 14.72 4.49
CA SER A 139 2.44 14.36 5.81
C SER A 139 3.08 13.06 6.32
N ILE A 140 3.04 12.00 5.50
CA ILE A 140 3.59 10.69 5.89
C ILE A 140 5.12 10.72 5.93
N SER A 141 5.78 11.39 4.98
CA SER A 141 7.25 11.39 4.89
C SER A 141 7.94 12.33 5.87
N PHE A 142 7.32 13.45 6.27
CA PHE A 142 7.97 14.47 7.10
C PHE A 142 7.19 14.79 8.37
N LEU A 143 5.89 15.09 8.29
CA LEU A 143 5.12 15.48 9.49
C LEU A 143 5.02 14.32 10.49
N CYS A 144 4.72 13.11 10.02
CA CYS A 144 4.57 11.94 10.88
C CYS A 144 5.86 11.62 11.66
N PRO A 145 7.04 11.43 11.02
CA PRO A 145 8.27 11.20 11.78
C PRO A 145 8.64 12.40 12.65
N TYR A 146 8.38 13.64 12.22
CA TYR A 146 8.62 14.82 13.04
C TYR A 146 7.77 14.83 14.32
N CYS A 147 6.46 14.58 14.20
CA CYS A 147 5.55 14.48 15.33
C CYS A 147 5.93 13.31 16.25
N LEU A 148 6.26 12.15 15.68
CA LEU A 148 6.71 11.00 16.46
C LEU A 148 8.01 11.30 17.22
N LEU A 149 9.00 11.93 16.59
CA LEU A 149 10.24 12.34 17.27
C LEU A 149 9.95 13.33 18.41
N ARG A 150 9.07 14.31 18.19
CA ARG A 150 8.66 15.27 19.23
C ARG A 150 7.97 14.58 20.41
N LEU A 151 7.09 13.62 20.14
CA LEU A 151 6.42 12.83 21.18
C LEU A 151 7.40 11.91 21.91
N GLN A 152 8.38 11.35 21.21
CA GLN A 152 9.43 10.52 21.79
C GLN A 152 10.26 11.30 22.84
N LEU A 153 10.49 12.60 22.61
CA LEU A 153 11.22 13.46 23.54
C LEU A 153 10.46 13.74 24.85
N HIS A 154 9.13 13.64 24.84
CA HIS A 154 8.30 13.88 26.02
C HIS A 154 7.90 12.58 26.74
N LYS A 155 8.46 11.44 26.32
CA LYS A 155 8.18 10.15 26.94
C LYS A 155 9.02 10.01 28.20
N ASP A 156 8.38 10.10 29.36
CA ASP A 156 9.01 9.73 30.63
C ASP A 156 9.22 8.21 30.67
N ASN A 157 10.46 7.78 30.83
CA ASN A 157 10.79 6.37 31.03
C ASN A 157 10.61 6.03 32.52
N ILE A 158 9.67 5.14 32.85
CA ILE A 158 9.46 4.70 34.22
C ILE A 158 10.47 3.61 34.51
N HIS A 159 11.52 3.94 35.25
CA HIS A 159 12.57 2.99 35.57
C HIS A 159 12.16 2.05 36.71
N GLY A 160 12.32 0.75 36.48
CA GLY A 160 12.19 -0.27 37.52
C GLY A 160 13.48 -0.46 38.31
N PRO A 161 13.44 -1.00 39.54
CA PRO A 161 14.65 -1.27 40.35
C PRO A 161 15.57 -2.36 39.75
N TRP A 162 15.13 -3.02 38.68
CA TRP A 162 15.86 -4.06 37.95
C TRP A 162 16.07 -3.71 36.46
N ASP A 163 15.85 -2.46 36.05
CA ASP A 163 16.11 -2.05 34.66
C ASP A 163 17.59 -2.09 34.34
N GLU A 164 17.91 -2.51 33.11
CA GLU A 164 19.28 -2.48 32.61
C GLU A 164 19.78 -1.02 32.50
N ALA A 165 21.07 -0.80 32.75
CA ALA A 165 21.66 0.52 32.67
C ALA A 165 21.63 1.03 31.22
N GLU A 166 20.74 1.97 30.92
CA GLU A 166 20.67 2.65 29.62
C GLU A 166 21.82 3.67 29.48
N ILE A 167 22.61 3.56 28.42
CA ILE A 167 23.54 4.61 28.00
C ILE A 167 22.66 5.73 27.41
N LYS A 168 22.58 6.87 28.11
CA LYS A 168 21.85 8.05 27.61
C LYS A 168 22.59 8.65 26.42
N ASP A 169 22.33 8.13 25.23
CA ASP A 169 22.64 8.84 23.99
C ASP A 169 21.58 9.94 23.82
N ASP A 170 21.97 11.14 24.23
CA ASP A 170 21.12 12.33 24.26
C ASP A 170 20.68 12.68 22.82
N LEU A 171 19.47 12.27 22.43
CA LEU A 171 18.88 12.50 21.09
C LEU A 171 18.86 14.01 20.73
N SER A 172 18.89 14.88 21.75
CA SER A 172 19.03 16.33 21.63
C SER A 172 20.29 16.76 20.86
N LYS A 173 21.37 15.97 20.92
CA LYS A 173 22.64 16.26 20.26
C LYS A 173 22.63 16.05 18.74
N PHE A 174 21.65 15.30 18.22
CA PHE A 174 21.46 15.08 16.78
C PHE A 174 20.45 16.04 16.14
N LEU A 175 19.70 16.80 16.95
CA LEU A 175 18.66 17.73 16.50
C LEU A 175 19.07 19.22 16.61
N MET A 176 20.34 19.51 16.97
CA MET A 176 20.96 20.84 16.96
C MET A 176 21.83 21.06 15.72
#